data_AF-A0A349JF85-F1
#
_entry.id   AF-A0A349JF85-F1
#
_cell.length_a   1.000
_cell.length_b   1.000
_cell.length_c   1.000
_cell.angle_alpha   90.00
_cell.angle_beta   90.00
_cell.angle_gamma   90.00
#
_symmetry.space_group_name_H-M   'P 1'
#
loop_
_entity.id
_entity.type
_entity.pdbx_description
1 polymer ?
#
loop_
_entity_poly.entity_id
_entity_poly.type
_entity_poly.pdbx_seq_one_letter_code
_entity_poly.pdbx_strand_id
1 'polypeptide(L)' 'MKLPRDLSGEALAKALSKLGYVVDRQTGSHIRLTTQENGEHHITIPNHSPIKIGTLSAIMRDVEDHFNLTRDECLTRLFL' A
#
# COMPACT_ATOMS: atom_id res chain seq x y z
N MET A 1 -15.46 2.88 3.58
CA MET A 1 -14.77 4.19 3.50
C MET A 1 -14.28 4.46 2.07
N LYS A 2 -14.06 5.73 1.68
CA LYS A 2 -13.51 6.09 0.35
C LYS A 2 -11.98 6.16 0.41
N LEU A 3 -11.32 5.83 -0.69
CA LEU A 3 -9.87 6.00 -0.84
C LEU A 3 -9.47 7.48 -0.87
N PRO A 4 -8.34 7.87 -0.25
CA PRO A 4 -7.78 9.21 -0.40
C PRO A 4 -7.37 9.45 -1.86
N ARG A 5 -7.68 10.64 -2.39
CA ARG A 5 -7.44 10.99 -3.80
C ARG A 5 -6.12 11.73 -4.03
N ASP A 6 -5.52 12.21 -2.95
CA ASP A 6 -4.32 13.05 -2.89
C ASP A 6 -3.15 12.33 -2.19
N LEU A 7 -3.16 10.99 -2.20
CA LEU A 7 -2.13 10.17 -1.55
C LEU A 7 -0.88 10.04 -2.44
N SER A 8 0.29 10.44 -1.92
CA SER A 8 1.57 10.20 -2.57
C SER A 8 2.07 8.76 -2.36
N GLY A 9 2.98 8.30 -3.22
CA GLY A 9 3.62 6.99 -3.08
C GLY A 9 4.39 6.83 -1.78
N GLU A 10 5.14 7.85 -1.36
CA GLU A 10 5.83 7.86 -0.06
C GLU A 10 4.85 7.79 1.12
N ALA A 11 3.73 8.53 1.07
CA ALA A 11 2.72 8.48 2.10
C ALA A 11 2.04 7.11 2.17
N LEU A 12 1.79 6.48 1.02
CA LEU A 12 1.28 5.11 0.95
C LEU A 12 2.31 4.10 1.53
N ALA A 13 3.58 4.20 1.15
CA ALA A 13 4.65 3.34 1.67
C ALA A 13 4.72 3.44 3.21
N LYS A 14 4.65 4.66 3.74
CA LYS A 14 4.60 4.90 5.19
C LYS A 14 3.36 4.31 5.83
N ALA A 15 2.18 4.45 5.23
CA ALA A 15 0.96 3.86 5.76
C ALA A 15 1.05 2.33 5.82
N LEU A 16 1.56 1.70 4.75
CA LEU A 16 1.73 0.25 4.65
C LEU A 16 2.70 -0.32 5.68
N SER A 17 3.63 0.48 6.22
CA SER A 17 4.49 0.03 7.33
C SER A 17 3.70 -0.39 8.58
N LYS A 18 2.45 0.08 8.75
CA LYS A 18 1.54 -0.38 9.81
C LYS A 18 1.08 -1.85 9.63
N LEU A 19 1.30 -2.43 8.45
CA LEU A 19 1.07 -3.85 8.13
C LEU A 19 2.39 -4.60 7.90
N GLY A 20 3.48 -4.11 8.51
CA GLY A 20 4.79 -4.77 8.45
C GLY A 20 5.52 -4.64 7.11
N TYR A 21 5.01 -3.88 6.15
CA TYR A 21 5.74 -3.64 4.90
C TYR A 21 6.97 -2.75 5.13
N VAL A 22 8.10 -3.20 4.63
CA VAL A 22 9.38 -2.48 4.62
C VAL A 22 9.80 -2.22 3.18
N VAL A 23 10.41 -1.07 2.91
CA VAL A 23 10.96 -0.76 1.60
C VAL A 23 12.23 -1.58 1.36
N ASP A 24 12.23 -2.42 0.33
CA ASP A 24 13.44 -3.19 -0.05
C ASP A 24 14.36 -2.36 -0.95
N ARG A 25 13.76 -1.71 -1.96
CA ARG A 25 14.48 -0.91 -2.96
C ARG A 25 13.55 0.03 -3.71
N GLN A 26 14.15 1.04 -4.32
CA GLN A 26 13.51 1.89 -5.31
C GLN A 26 14.26 1.77 -6.64
N THR A 27 13.52 1.67 -7.75
CA THR A 27 14.09 1.69 -9.09
C THR A 27 13.27 2.64 -9.96
N GLY A 28 13.90 3.74 -10.39
CA GLY A 28 13.20 4.83 -11.04
C GLY A 28 12.07 5.37 -10.15
N SER A 29 10.87 5.48 -10.72
CA SER A 29 9.68 5.97 -10.03
C SER A 29 8.89 4.87 -9.31
N HIS A 30 9.45 3.69 -9.04
CA HIS A 30 8.75 2.60 -8.36
C HIS A 30 9.48 2.13 -7.11
N ILE A 31 8.72 1.90 -6.03
CA ILE A 31 9.19 1.41 -4.73
C ILE A 31 8.70 -0.02 -4.56
N ARG A 32 9.61 -0.93 -4.23
CA ARG A 32 9.30 -2.31 -3.84
C ARG A 32 9.20 -2.37 -2.32
N LEU A 33 8.11 -2.92 -1.80
CA LEU A 33 7.92 -3.21 -0.40
C LEU A 33 7.68 -4.70 -0.17
N THR A 34 8.17 -5.21 0.96
CA THR A 34 7.95 -6.59 1.42
C THR A 34 7.45 -6.60 2.85
N THR A 35 6.47 -7.46 3.14
CA THR A 35 6.10 -7.85 4.50
C THR A 35 6.31 -9.35 4.66
N GLN A 36 6.59 -9.77 5.89
CA GLN A 36 6.62 -11.19 6.29
C GLN A 36 5.39 -11.54 7.14
N GLU A 37 4.53 -10.56 7.44
CA GLU A 37 3.28 -10.78 8.16
C GLU A 37 2.28 -11.55 7.31
N ASN A 38 1.67 -12.58 7.89
CA ASN A 38 0.75 -13.49 7.20
C ASN A 38 1.38 -14.22 5.99
N GLY A 39 2.71 -14.40 6.01
CA GLY A 39 3.49 -14.93 4.89
C GLY A 39 4.24 -13.84 4.12
N GLU A 40 5.21 -14.25 3.31
CA GLU A 40 5.96 -13.31 2.47
C GLU A 40 5.05 -12.72 1.39
N HIS A 41 4.97 -11.40 1.35
CA HIS A 41 4.22 -10.70 0.32
C HIS A 41 4.94 -9.45 -0.15
N HIS A 42 4.90 -9.24 -1.46
CA HIS A 42 5.60 -8.16 -2.11
C HIS A 42 4.65 -7.30 -2.92
N ILE A 43 4.78 -5.98 -2.76
CA ILE A 43 4.05 -5.02 -3.58
C ILE A 43 5.00 -4.01 -4.20
N THR A 44 4.68 -3.58 -5.42
CA THR A 44 5.39 -2.50 -6.09
C THR A 44 4.44 -1.33 -6.25
N ILE A 45 4.77 -0.18 -5.69
CA ILE A 45 3.95 1.05 -5.77
C ILE A 45 4.70 2.14 -6.55
N PRO A 46 4.00 3.00 -7.32
CA PRO A 46 4.65 4.15 -7.94
C PRO A 46 4.92 5.25 -6.90
N ASN A 47 6.13 5.81 -6.90
CA ASN A 47 6.48 7.01 -6.16
C ASN A 47 6.02 8.28 -6.91
N HIS A 48 4.70 8.42 -7.08
CA HIS A 48 4.07 9.59 -7.69
C HIS A 48 3.27 10.36 -6.63
N SER A 49 3.03 11.66 -6.87
CA SER A 49 2.18 12.50 -6.04
C SER A 49 1.18 13.27 -6.91
N PRO A 50 -0.11 12.90 -6.93
CA PRO A 50 -0.72 11.74 -6.27
C PRO A 50 -0.59 10.44 -7.07
N ILE A 51 -0.80 9.29 -6.41
CA ILE A 51 -1.09 8.02 -7.08
C ILE A 51 -2.46 8.11 -7.73
N LYS A 52 -2.57 7.68 -9.00
CA LYS A 52 -3.87 7.59 -9.68
C LYS A 52 -4.81 6.67 -8.92
N ILE A 53 -6.07 7.07 -8.77
CA ILE A 53 -7.07 6.35 -7.97
C ILE A 53 -7.26 4.88 -8.37
N GLY A 54 -7.18 4.58 -9.67
CA GLY A 54 -7.27 3.20 -10.17
C GLY A 54 -6.08 2.34 -9.72
N THR A 55 -4.88 2.90 -9.77
CA THR A 55 -3.66 2.25 -9.28
C THR A 55 -3.71 2.04 -7.77
N LEU A 56 -4.12 3.06 -7.02
CA LEU A 56 -4.30 2.94 -5.57
C LEU A 56 -5.32 1.85 -5.23
N SER A 57 -6.45 1.79 -5.94
CA SER A 57 -7.46 0.76 -5.71
C SER A 57 -6.99 -0.65 -5.99
N ALA A 58 -6.11 -0.84 -7.00
CA ALA A 58 -5.51 -2.14 -7.30
C ALA A 58 -4.52 -2.56 -6.21
N ILE A 59 -3.65 -1.65 -5.77
CA ILE A 59 -2.71 -1.91 -4.66
C ILE A 59 -3.46 -2.27 -3.38
N MET A 60 -4.52 -1.52 -3.04
CA MET A 60 -5.33 -1.79 -1.86
C MET A 60 -5.99 -3.17 -1.91
N ARG A 61 -6.49 -3.58 -3.09
CA ARG A 61 -7.07 -4.92 -3.27
C ARG A 61 -6.05 -6.02 -3.04
N ASP A 62 -4.84 -5.86 -3.55
CA ASP A 62 -3.74 -6.82 -3.35
C ASP A 62 -3.39 -6.99 -1.86
N VAL A 63 -3.30 -5.87 -1.14
CA VAL A 63 -3.07 -5.87 0.32
C VAL A 63 -4.25 -6.46 1.09
N GLU A 64 -5.48 -6.15 0.71
CA GLU A 64 -6.72 -6.70 1.28
C GLU A 64 -6.76 -8.22 1.15
N ASP A 65 -6.48 -8.73 -0.06
CA ASP A 65 -6.48 -10.16 -0.37
C ASP A 65 -5.39 -10.88 0.44
N HIS A 66 -4.17 -10.33 0.56
CA HIS A 66 -3.08 -10.93 1.34
C HIS A 66 -3.38 -11.00 2.84
N PHE A 67 -3.92 -9.92 3.42
CA PHE A 67 -4.22 -9.89 4.86
C PHE A 67 -5.61 -10.44 5.22
N ASN A 68 -6.39 -10.88 4.22
CA ASN A 68 -7.78 -11.27 4.37
C ASN A 68 -8.61 -10.20 5.12
N LEU A 69 -8.45 -8.94 4.71
CA LEU A 69 -9.14 -7.79 5.28
C LEU A 69 -10.19 -7.26 4.32
N THR A 70 -11.30 -6.76 4.86
CA THR A 70 -12.21 -5.92 4.09
C THR A 70 -11.56 -4.57 3.78
N ARG A 71 -12.07 -3.89 2.75
CA ARG A 71 -11.67 -2.51 2.39
C ARG A 71 -11.69 -1.56 3.59
N ASP A 72 -12.70 -1.66 4.43
CA ASP A 72 -12.91 -0.74 5.56
C ASP A 72 -11.95 -1.02 6.73
N GLU A 73 -11.68 -2.29 7.02
CA GLU A 73 -10.66 -2.68 8.01
C GLU A 73 -9.26 -2.26 7.55
N CYS A 74 -8.94 -2.48 6.28
CA CYS A 74 -7.65 -2.10 5.71
C CYS A 74 -7.45 -0.58 5.80
N LEU A 75 -8.45 0.22 5.41
CA LEU A 75 -8.36 1.67 5.50
C LEU A 75 -8.27 2.19 6.94
N THR A 76 -8.98 1.55 7.86
CA THR A 76 -8.90 1.87 9.29
C THR A 76 -7.49 1.64 9.81
N ARG A 77 -6.87 0.49 9.51
CA ARG A 77 -5.50 0.20 9.95
C ARG A 77 -4.48 1.17 9.35
N LEU A 78 -4.63 1.54 8.08
CA LEU A 78 -3.63 2.36 7.37
C LEU A 78 -3.73 3.84 7.72
N PHE A 79 -4.93 4.40 7.85
CA PHE A 79 -5.13 5.85 7.87
C PHE A 79 -5.78 6.42 9.14
N LEU A 80 -6.14 5.56 10.10
CA LEU A 80 -6.51 5.96 11.46
C LEU A 80 -5.42 5.53 12.45
#